data_AF-A0A8E7SDP9-F1
#
_entry.id   AF-A0A8E7SDP9-F1
#
_cell.length_a   1.000
_cell.length_b   1.000
_cell.length_c   1.000
_cell.angle_alpha   90.00
_cell.angle_beta   90.00
_cell.angle_gamma   90.00
#
_symmetry.space_group_name_H-M   'P 1'
#
loop_
_entity.id
_entity.type
_entity.pdbx_description
1 polymer ?
#
loop_
_entity_poly.entity_id
_entity_poly.type
_entity_poly.pdbx_seq_one_letter_code
_entity_poly.pdbx_strand_id
1 'polypeptide(L)'
;MTTATGIKLKEFGENFHDRLSKDELNYALSYIDFGEEPLAFEIFCDYICENDPVITKSEYEHLCAFNNIFNNLLEHDVVLYLKELVK
;
A
#
# COMPACT_ATOMS: atom_id res chain seq x y z
N MET A 1 -8.11 16.40 -7.47
CA MET A 1 -7.80 15.78 -8.78
C MET A 1 -6.89 14.62 -8.48
N THR A 2 -7.29 13.39 -8.82
CA THR A 2 -6.45 12.21 -8.60
C THR A 2 -5.16 12.30 -9.43
N THR A 3 -4.01 12.12 -8.78
CA THR A 3 -2.72 12.16 -9.48
C THR A 3 -2.46 10.85 -10.24
N ALA A 4 -1.51 10.86 -11.18
CA ALA A 4 -1.06 9.64 -11.85
C ALA A 4 -0.53 8.59 -10.85
N THR A 5 0.06 9.04 -9.73
CA THR A 5 0.50 8.17 -8.64
C THR A 5 -0.70 7.55 -7.92
N GLY A 6 -1.74 8.34 -7.63
CA GLY A 6 -2.98 7.85 -7.02
C GLY A 6 -3.69 6.79 -7.87
N ILE A 7 -3.77 6.99 -9.20
CA ILE A 7 -4.35 5.98 -10.11
C ILE A 7 -3.57 4.66 -10.01
N LYS A 8 -2.23 4.72 -10.07
CA LYS A 8 -1.38 3.53 -9.96
C LYS A 8 -1.51 2.84 -8.60
N LEU A 9 -1.65 3.61 -7.53
CA LEU A 9 -1.84 3.05 -6.18
C LEU A 9 -3.18 2.32 -6.08
N LYS A 10 -4.27 2.87 -6.64
CA LYS A 10 -5.55 2.16 -6.73
C LYS A 10 -5.42 0.85 -7.50
N GLU A 11 -4.87 0.89 -8.71
CA GLU A 11 -4.66 -0.30 -9.54
C GLU A 11 -3.78 -1.35 -8.84
N PHE A 12 -2.76 -0.90 -8.09
CA PHE A 12 -1.92 -1.79 -7.32
C PHE A 12 -2.67 -2.44 -6.15
N GLY A 13 -3.41 -1.64 -5.37
CA GLY A 13 -4.17 -2.09 -4.22
C GLY A 13 -5.26 -3.11 -4.57
N GLU A 14 -5.87 -2.99 -5.76
CA GLU A 14 -6.83 -3.99 -6.27
C GLU A 14 -6.24 -5.40 -6.38
N ASN A 15 -4.91 -5.57 -6.53
CA ASN A 15 -4.30 -6.91 -6.53
C ASN A 15 -4.37 -7.61 -5.16
N PHE A 16 -4.78 -6.92 -4.11
CA PHE A 16 -4.90 -7.44 -2.76
C PHE A 16 -6.34 -7.82 -2.38
N HIS A 17 -7.31 -7.79 -3.29
CA HIS A 17 -8.73 -8.09 -2.98
C HIS A 17 -9.02 -9.49 -2.40
N ASP A 18 -8.16 -10.47 -2.67
CA ASP A 18 -8.25 -11.81 -2.09
C ASP A 18 -7.49 -11.96 -0.76
N ARG A 19 -6.75 -10.93 -0.35
CA ARG A 19 -5.81 -10.93 0.79
C ARG A 19 -6.16 -9.91 1.87
N LEU A 20 -6.86 -8.84 1.49
CA LEU A 20 -7.41 -7.82 2.37
C LEU A 20 -8.92 -7.75 2.15
N SER A 21 -9.66 -7.36 3.19
CA SER A 21 -11.10 -7.20 3.04
C SER A 21 -11.43 -6.03 2.12
N LYS A 22 -12.59 -6.11 1.48
CA LYS A 22 -13.11 -5.03 0.63
C LYS A 22 -13.26 -3.72 1.38
N ASP A 23 -13.62 -3.76 2.66
CA ASP A 23 -13.81 -2.56 3.47
C ASP A 23 -12.47 -1.88 3.79
N GLU A 24 -11.44 -2.64 4.13
CA GLU A 24 -10.07 -2.12 4.34
C GLU A 24 -9.51 -1.46 3.07
N LEU A 25 -9.63 -2.16 1.92
CA LEU A 25 -9.16 -1.63 0.64
C LEU A 25 -9.90 -0.34 0.25
N ASN A 26 -11.23 -0.35 0.33
CA ASN A 26 -12.02 0.85 0.02
C ASN A 26 -11.68 2.00 0.96
N TYR A 27 -11.53 1.72 2.25
CA TYR A 27 -11.21 2.73 3.25
C TYR A 27 -9.86 3.37 2.94
N ALA A 28 -8.80 2.57 2.84
CA ALA A 28 -7.45 3.07 2.56
C ALA A 28 -7.38 3.84 1.24
N LEU A 29 -7.92 3.27 0.15
CA LEU A 29 -7.79 3.85 -1.19
C LEU A 29 -8.75 5.02 -1.45
N SER A 30 -9.77 5.25 -0.62
CA SER A 30 -10.69 6.38 -0.77
C SER A 30 -9.99 7.74 -0.56
N TYR A 31 -8.94 7.79 0.25
CA TYR A 31 -8.16 9.00 0.53
C TYR A 31 -7.52 9.60 -0.73
N ILE A 32 -7.25 8.77 -1.74
CA ILE A 32 -6.73 9.19 -3.05
C ILE A 32 -7.69 10.16 -3.76
N ASP A 33 -9.00 10.02 -3.55
CA ASP A 33 -10.00 10.92 -4.16
C ASP A 33 -10.00 12.32 -3.53
N PHE A 34 -9.43 12.42 -2.33
CA PHE A 34 -9.22 13.68 -1.62
C PHE A 34 -7.82 14.29 -1.84
N GLY A 35 -6.97 13.65 -2.66
CA GLY A 35 -5.59 14.07 -2.89
C GLY A 35 -4.65 13.75 -1.73
N GLU A 36 -5.03 12.77 -0.91
CA GLU A 36 -4.26 12.29 0.24
C GLU A 36 -3.59 10.95 -0.10
N GLU A 37 -2.91 10.87 -1.25
CA GLU A 37 -2.24 9.65 -1.69
C GLU A 37 -1.19 9.10 -0.71
N PRO A 38 -0.36 9.93 -0.04
CA PRO A 38 0.58 9.44 0.98
C PRO A 38 -0.15 8.73 2.13
N LEU A 39 -1.22 9.35 2.65
CA LEU A 39 -2.02 8.77 3.74
C LEU A 39 -2.74 7.50 3.29
N ALA A 40 -3.28 7.48 2.07
CA ALA A 40 -3.87 6.29 1.48
C ALA A 40 -2.88 5.11 1.43
N PHE A 41 -1.63 5.41 1.07
CA PHE A 41 -0.56 4.41 1.01
C PHE A 41 -0.16 3.91 2.39
N GLU A 42 -0.03 4.80 3.38
CA GLU A 42 0.30 4.46 4.77
C GLU A 42 -0.75 3.51 5.36
N ILE A 43 -2.04 3.89 5.32
CA ILE A 43 -3.15 3.06 5.81
C ILE A 43 -3.20 1.71 5.07
N PHE A 44 -2.95 1.71 3.76
CA PHE A 44 -2.91 0.46 2.99
C PHE A 44 -1.77 -0.46 3.46
N CYS A 45 -0.58 0.08 3.73
CA CYS A 45 0.52 -0.69 4.29
C CYS A 45 0.23 -1.20 5.71
N ASP A 46 -0.45 -0.41 6.54
CA ASP A 46 -0.90 -0.85 7.86
C ASP A 46 -1.81 -2.08 7.75
N TYR A 47 -2.80 -2.06 6.85
CA TYR A 47 -3.66 -3.22 6.63
C TYR A 47 -2.92 -4.45 6.09
N ILE A 48 -1.91 -4.27 5.24
CA ILE A 48 -1.04 -5.38 4.85
C ILE A 48 -0.34 -5.95 6.09
N CYS A 49 0.25 -5.12 6.94
CA CYS A 49 0.94 -5.57 8.15
C CYS A 49 -0.02 -6.23 9.16
N GLU A 50 -1.25 -5.72 9.32
CA GLU A 50 -2.23 -6.27 10.25
C GLU A 50 -2.77 -7.64 9.83
N ASN A 51 -2.88 -7.89 8.51
CA ASN A 51 -3.45 -9.12 7.97
C ASN A 51 -2.40 -10.18 7.61
N ASP A 52 -1.11 -9.84 7.67
CA ASP A 52 0.02 -10.73 7.37
C ASP A 52 -0.12 -11.56 6.08
N PRO A 53 -0.55 -10.97 4.95
CA PRO A 53 -0.69 -11.73 3.73
C PRO A 53 0.69 -12.11 3.19
N VAL A 54 0.74 -13.22 2.46
CA VAL A 54 1.92 -13.52 1.64
C VAL A 54 1.96 -12.52 0.48
N ILE A 55 3.10 -11.83 0.34
CA ILE A 55 3.37 -10.96 -0.79
C ILE A 55 4.53 -11.50 -1.63
N THR A 56 4.51 -11.20 -2.91
CA THR A 56 5.60 -11.56 -3.81
C THR A 56 6.73 -10.53 -3.70
N LYS A 57 7.94 -10.93 -4.12
CA LYS A 57 9.06 -9.99 -4.22
C LYS A 57 8.75 -8.77 -5.07
N SER A 58 8.01 -8.95 -6.18
CA SER A 58 7.63 -7.84 -7.06
C SER A 58 6.65 -6.87 -6.40
N GLU A 59 5.72 -7.38 -5.58
CA GLU A 59 4.80 -6.52 -4.82
C GLU A 59 5.56 -5.71 -3.75
N TYR A 60 6.49 -6.36 -3.04
CA TYR A 60 7.35 -5.66 -2.09
C TYR A 60 8.19 -4.56 -2.77
N GLU A 61 8.77 -4.83 -3.94
CA GLU A 61 9.52 -3.82 -4.70
C GLU A 61 8.61 -2.65 -5.14
N HIS A 62 7.35 -2.90 -5.51
CA HIS A 62 6.38 -1.84 -5.79
C HIS A 62 6.02 -1.02 -4.55
N LEU A 63 5.82 -1.67 -3.39
CA LEU A 63 5.60 -0.97 -2.12
C LEU A 63 6.78 -0.06 -1.77
N CYS A 64 8.02 -0.56 -1.93
CA CYS A 64 9.22 0.27 -1.76
C CYS A 64 9.29 1.44 -2.75
N ALA A 65 8.85 1.25 -4.00
CA ALA A 65 8.82 2.32 -4.99
C ALA A 65 7.81 3.41 -4.63
N PHE A 66 6.60 3.03 -4.18
CA PHE A 66 5.63 3.99 -3.65
C PHE A 66 6.17 4.72 -2.43
N ASN A 67 6.77 3.99 -1.48
CA ASN A 67 7.38 4.61 -0.30
C ASN A 67 8.41 5.67 -0.69
N ASN A 68 9.27 5.38 -1.68
CA ASN A 68 10.25 6.34 -2.20
C ASN A 68 9.58 7.58 -2.84
N ILE A 69 8.53 7.37 -3.66
CA ILE A 69 7.75 8.46 -4.28
C ILE A 69 7.14 9.38 -3.20
N PHE A 70 6.72 8.80 -2.08
CA PHE A 70 6.18 9.53 -0.93
C PHE A 70 7.25 9.99 0.08
N ASN A 71 8.51 10.10 -0.35
CA ASN A 71 9.65 10.58 0.44
C ASN A 71 10.05 9.70 1.63
N ASN A 72 9.94 8.37 1.47
CA ASN A 72 10.18 7.38 2.51
C ASN A 72 9.27 7.58 3.73
N LEU A 73 7.97 7.68 3.44
CA LEU A 73 6.89 7.87 4.41
C LEU A 73 6.88 6.79 5.51
N LEU A 74 7.04 5.52 5.13
CA LEU A 74 6.95 4.39 6.06
C LEU A 74 8.14 4.35 7.01
N GLU A 75 7.85 4.02 8.27
CA GLU A 75 8.87 3.74 9.28
C GLU A 75 9.74 2.54 8.91
N HIS A 76 10.97 2.51 9.41
CA HIS A 76 11.95 1.50 9.03
C HIS A 76 11.53 0.08 9.42
N ASP A 77 10.87 -0.07 10.56
CA ASP A 77 10.30 -1.34 11.03
C ASP A 77 9.16 -1.83 10.15
N VAL A 78 8.26 -0.96 9.69
CA VAL A 78 7.21 -1.30 8.72
C VAL A 78 7.83 -1.84 7.43
N VAL A 79 8.87 -1.17 6.91
CA VAL A 79 9.58 -1.64 5.70
C VAL A 79 10.22 -3.01 5.91
N LEU A 80 10.84 -3.24 7.08
CA LEU A 80 11.39 -4.54 7.42
C LEU A 80 10.30 -5.61 7.53
N TYR A 81 9.18 -5.29 8.14
CA TYR A 81 8.06 -6.22 8.32
C TYR A 81 7.46 -6.64 6.99
N LEU A 82 7.19 -5.68 6.09
CA LEU A 82 6.74 -5.98 4.73
C LEU A 82 7.71 -6.91 3.99
N LYS A 83 9.02 -6.81 4.26
CA LYS A 83 10.02 -7.70 3.67
C LYS A 83 9.94 -9.12 4.20
N GLU A 84 9.56 -9.31 5.46
CA GLU A 84 9.38 -10.63 6.08
C GLU A 84 8.17 -11.38 5.52
N LEU A 85 7.18 -10.65 4.99
CA LEU A 85 6.01 -11.21 4.30
C LEU A 85 6.33 -11.76 2.90
N VAL A 86 7.52 -11.50 2.37
CA VAL A 86 7.93 -11.93 1.02
C VAL A 86 8.20 -13.44 0.99
N LYS A 87 7.51 -14.16 0.10
CA LYS A 87 7.78 -15.59 -0.19
C LYS A 87 8.01 -15.86 -1.67
#